data_AF-A0A165KTA1-F1
#
_entry.id   AF-A0A165KTA1-F1
#
_cell.length_a   1.000
_cell.length_b   1.000
_cell.length_c   1.000
_cell.angle_alpha   90.00
_cell.angle_beta   90.00
_cell.angle_gamma   90.00
#
_symmetry.space_group_name_H-M   'P 1'
#
loop_
_entity.id
_entity.type
_entity.pdbx_description
1 polymer ?
#
loop_
_entity_poly.entity_id
_entity_poly.type
_entity_poly.pdbx_seq_one_letter_code
_entity_poly.pdbx_strand_id
1 'polypeptide(L)'
;FKDQDALNIFFADEWLELDLRWNATGLGTYAKWSAPDRDATWSHGELEKLHDDPAIVHFTGPVHPEMASVLNEYVQPWTSKPWGYGGAPGNPFTEAWWSILELTAWAGYRNSSERLIAMDDARADAMKAGCEAFKKAVGAEK
;
A
#
# COMPACT_ATOMS: atom_id res chain seq x y z
N PHE A 1 -4.70 -0.72 15.66
CA PHE A 1 -3.83 -1.68 14.96
C PHE A 1 -3.65 -2.86 15.90
N LYS A 2 -4.46 -3.93 15.78
CA LYS A 2 -4.74 -4.81 16.93
C LYS A 2 -3.50 -5.50 17.52
N ASP A 3 -2.72 -6.16 16.68
CA ASP A 3 -1.48 -6.85 17.04
C ASP A 3 -0.32 -5.88 17.28
N GLN A 4 -0.14 -4.89 16.39
CA GLN A 4 0.90 -3.87 16.54
C GLN A 4 0.76 -3.09 17.86
N ASP A 5 -0.45 -2.68 18.24
CA ASP A 5 -0.68 -1.95 19.51
C ASP A 5 -0.38 -2.84 20.72
N ALA A 6 -0.80 -4.12 20.68
CA ALA A 6 -0.54 -5.06 21.76
C ALA A 6 0.96 -5.33 21.95
N LEU A 7 1.68 -5.57 20.85
CA LEU A 7 3.13 -5.79 20.87
C LEU A 7 3.87 -4.53 21.33
N ASN A 8 3.43 -3.35 20.89
CA ASN A 8 4.01 -2.09 21.32
C ASN A 8 3.88 -1.89 22.84
N ILE A 9 2.70 -2.17 23.42
CA ILE A 9 2.51 -2.07 24.87
C ILE A 9 3.36 -3.12 25.61
N PHE A 10 3.37 -4.36 25.11
CA PHE A 10 4.07 -5.44 25.79
C PHE A 10 5.59 -5.25 25.82
N PHE A 11 6.17 -4.73 24.75
CA PHE A 11 7.62 -4.56 24.60
C PHE A 11 8.09 -3.10 24.78
N ALA A 12 7.27 -2.21 25.35
CA ALA A 12 7.53 -0.76 25.34
C ALA A 12 8.94 -0.34 25.79
N ASP A 13 9.52 -1.07 26.76
CA ASP A 13 10.87 -0.80 27.31
C ASP A 13 11.95 -1.74 26.76
N GLU A 14 11.61 -2.65 25.85
CA GLU A 14 12.46 -3.71 25.31
C GLU A 14 12.60 -3.63 23.77
N TRP A 15 12.23 -2.50 23.17
CA TRP A 15 12.41 -2.30 21.73
C TRP A 15 13.89 -2.15 21.37
N LEU A 16 14.28 -2.90 20.34
CA LEU A 16 15.49 -2.62 19.59
C LEU A 16 15.10 -1.96 18.27
N GLU A 17 15.64 -0.78 18.02
CA GLU A 17 15.45 -0.10 16.75
C GLU A 17 16.13 -0.88 15.61
N LEU A 18 15.40 -1.09 14.52
CA LEU A 18 15.92 -1.64 13.29
C LEU A 18 16.04 -0.54 12.25
N ASP A 19 17.08 -0.61 11.42
CA ASP A 19 17.20 0.23 10.24
C ASP A 19 15.94 0.12 9.36
N LEU A 20 15.44 1.26 8.89
CA LEU A 20 14.20 1.34 8.10
C LEU A 20 14.23 0.44 6.86
N ARG A 21 15.40 0.13 6.29
CA ARG A 21 15.54 -0.74 5.13
C ARG A 21 14.96 -2.14 5.35
N TRP A 22 14.84 -2.58 6.60
CA TRP A 22 14.25 -3.87 6.98
C TRP A 22 12.72 -3.85 7.04
N ASN A 23 12.08 -2.70 6.87
CA ASN A 23 10.62 -2.55 6.81
C ASN A 23 10.26 -1.33 5.93
N ALA A 24 10.75 -1.31 4.70
CA ALA A 24 10.58 -0.18 3.80
C ALA A 24 9.11 -0.03 3.38
N THR A 25 8.47 1.02 3.87
CA THR A 25 7.05 1.34 3.64
C THR A 25 6.90 2.76 3.09
N GLY A 26 5.71 3.09 2.56
CA GLY A 26 5.46 4.40 1.96
C GLY A 26 6.25 4.66 0.67
N LEU A 27 6.83 3.61 0.07
CA LEU A 27 7.57 3.72 -1.17
C LEU A 27 6.65 4.16 -2.31
N GLY A 28 7.11 5.15 -3.09
CA GLY A 28 6.30 5.80 -4.12
C GLY A 28 5.36 6.90 -3.62
N THR A 29 5.26 7.13 -2.31
CA THR A 29 4.41 8.18 -1.71
C THR A 29 5.22 9.14 -0.83
N TYR A 30 4.86 9.22 0.44
CA TYR A 30 5.28 10.20 1.41
C TYR A 30 6.74 10.04 1.85
N ALA A 31 7.37 8.88 1.61
CA ALA A 31 8.77 8.66 1.96
C ALA A 31 9.72 9.59 1.17
N LYS A 32 9.27 10.18 0.05
CA LYS A 32 10.01 11.22 -0.69
C LYS A 32 9.77 12.66 -0.20
N TRP A 33 8.86 12.85 0.77
CA TRP A 33 8.31 14.17 1.11
C TRP A 33 8.68 14.50 2.55
N SER A 34 9.53 15.51 2.73
CA SER A 34 9.88 16.08 4.04
C SER A 34 8.64 16.67 4.71
N ALA A 35 8.56 16.48 6.02
CA ALA A 35 7.56 17.10 6.88
C ALA A 35 8.21 17.32 8.27
N PRO A 36 7.88 18.40 9.00
CA PRO A 36 8.62 18.76 10.22
C PRO A 36 8.69 17.68 11.29
N ASP A 37 7.61 16.90 11.44
CA ASP A 37 7.53 15.75 12.34
C ASP A 37 8.41 14.57 11.90
N ARG A 38 8.46 14.33 10.59
CA ARG A 38 9.30 13.28 9.99
C ARG A 38 10.76 13.63 10.04
N ASP A 39 11.13 14.87 9.72
CA ASP A 39 12.51 15.33 9.77
C ASP A 39 13.04 15.35 11.20
N ALA A 40 12.17 15.54 12.21
CA ALA A 40 12.54 15.41 13.61
C ALA A 40 12.76 13.95 14.05
N THR A 41 12.03 13.01 13.44
CA THR A 41 12.12 11.57 13.74
C THR A 41 13.25 10.89 12.96
N TRP A 42 13.49 11.30 11.72
CA TRP A 42 14.47 10.76 10.77
C TRP A 42 15.34 11.90 10.25
N SER A 43 16.18 12.44 11.13
CA SER A 43 16.93 13.67 10.92
C SER A 43 18.20 13.52 10.06
N HIS A 44 18.55 12.32 9.63
CA HIS A 44 19.79 12.03 8.90
C HIS A 44 19.57 11.49 7.48
N GLY A 45 18.38 11.78 6.92
CA GLY A 45 18.01 11.40 5.55
C GLY A 45 17.66 9.91 5.40
N GLU A 46 17.21 9.27 6.48
CA GLU A 46 16.85 7.86 6.52
C GLU A 46 15.68 7.57 5.55
N LEU A 47 14.69 8.46 5.47
CA LEU A 47 13.55 8.32 4.55
C LEU A 47 13.95 8.45 3.08
N GLU A 48 14.90 9.32 2.75
CA GLU A 48 15.40 9.48 1.38
C GLU A 48 16.15 8.21 0.93
N LYS A 49 17.07 7.72 1.79
CA LYS A 49 17.85 6.49 1.53
C LYS A 49 17.00 5.23 1.44
N LEU A 50 15.83 5.22 2.07
CA LEU A 50 14.91 4.08 2.05
C LEU A 50 14.48 3.69 0.63
N HIS A 51 14.47 4.65 -0.30
CA HIS A 51 14.14 4.41 -1.69
C HIS A 51 15.26 3.76 -2.50
N ASP A 52 16.51 3.93 -2.07
CA ASP A 52 17.68 3.52 -2.85
C ASP A 52 18.13 2.10 -2.52
N ASP A 53 18.03 1.67 -1.26
CA ASP A 53 18.51 0.36 -0.79
C ASP A 53 17.56 -0.32 0.23
N PRO A 54 16.30 -0.62 -0.12
CA PRO A 54 15.43 -1.39 0.77
C PRO A 54 15.83 -2.87 0.77
N ALA A 55 16.02 -3.45 1.96
CA ALA A 55 16.26 -4.88 2.14
C ALA A 55 14.94 -5.68 2.16
N ILE A 56 13.88 -5.12 2.74
CA ILE A 56 12.53 -5.70 2.79
C ILE A 56 11.51 -4.60 2.47
N VAL A 57 10.68 -4.84 1.45
CA VAL A 57 9.60 -3.94 1.05
C VAL A 57 8.28 -4.39 1.66
N HIS A 58 7.62 -3.49 2.37
CA HIS A 58 6.30 -3.71 2.97
C HIS A 58 5.21 -3.01 2.16
N PHE A 59 4.49 -3.78 1.35
CA PHE A 59 3.30 -3.32 0.63
C PHE A 59 2.11 -3.12 1.58
N THR A 60 2.00 -1.92 2.13
CA THR A 60 0.96 -1.53 3.09
C THR A 60 -0.30 -0.99 2.41
N GLY A 61 -1.45 -1.20 3.04
CA GLY A 61 -2.75 -0.74 2.57
C GLY A 61 -3.68 -1.86 2.10
N PRO A 62 -4.89 -1.51 1.62
CA PRO A 62 -5.87 -2.50 1.18
C PRO A 62 -5.41 -3.16 -0.12
N VAL A 63 -5.76 -4.44 -0.30
CA VAL A 63 -5.54 -5.16 -1.57
C VAL A 63 -6.33 -4.49 -2.68
N HIS A 64 -7.62 -4.28 -2.43
CA HIS A 64 -8.55 -3.62 -3.32
C HIS A 64 -8.83 -2.23 -2.75
N PRO A 65 -8.35 -1.14 -3.39
CA PRO A 65 -8.70 0.19 -2.92
C PRO A 65 -10.21 0.45 -3.03
N GLU A 66 -10.70 1.45 -2.32
CA GLU A 66 -12.04 1.99 -2.56
C GLU A 66 -12.03 2.86 -3.82
N MET A 67 -13.19 2.99 -4.50
CA MET A 67 -13.32 3.85 -5.68
C MET A 67 -12.88 5.29 -5.38
N ALA A 68 -13.23 5.83 -4.22
CA ALA A 68 -12.85 7.19 -3.83
C ALA A 68 -11.33 7.37 -3.76
N SER A 69 -10.58 6.39 -3.25
CA SER A 69 -9.12 6.42 -3.20
C SER A 69 -8.49 6.34 -4.58
N VAL A 70 -9.08 5.57 -5.50
CA VAL A 70 -8.61 5.51 -6.90
C VAL A 70 -8.83 6.84 -7.62
N LEU A 71 -9.95 7.52 -7.36
CA LEU A 71 -10.30 8.79 -8.00
C LEU A 71 -9.64 10.02 -7.37
N ASN A 72 -9.10 9.90 -6.15
CA ASN A 72 -8.49 11.02 -5.45
C ASN A 72 -7.08 11.30 -5.98
N GLU A 73 -6.91 12.44 -6.65
CA GLU A 73 -5.64 12.89 -7.26
C GLU A 73 -4.49 13.02 -6.25
N TYR A 74 -4.77 13.37 -4.99
CA TYR A 74 -3.77 13.59 -3.95
C TYR A 74 -3.14 12.30 -3.41
N VAL A 75 -3.73 11.14 -3.73
CA VAL A 75 -3.21 9.83 -3.33
C VAL A 75 -2.77 8.98 -4.52
N GLN A 76 -2.64 9.60 -5.70
CA GLN A 76 -2.10 8.99 -6.91
C GLN A 76 -0.61 9.30 -7.10
N PRO A 77 0.16 8.39 -7.73
CA PRO A 77 -0.25 7.05 -8.13
C PRO A 77 -0.38 6.12 -6.91
N TRP A 78 -1.42 5.28 -6.89
CA TRP A 78 -1.67 4.32 -5.81
C TRP A 78 -0.49 3.33 -5.62
N THR A 79 -0.11 3.01 -4.37
CA THR A 79 1.13 2.25 -4.07
C THR A 79 0.97 1.00 -3.20
N SER A 80 -0.26 0.56 -2.91
CA SER A 80 -0.52 -0.56 -1.98
C SER A 80 -0.05 -1.91 -2.54
N LYS A 81 -0.95 -2.82 -2.95
CA LYS A 81 -0.57 -4.20 -3.28
C LYS A 81 -0.63 -4.45 -4.80
N PRO A 82 0.49 -4.84 -5.43
CA PRO A 82 0.55 -5.16 -6.87
C PRO A 82 -0.48 -6.17 -7.35
N TRP A 83 -0.85 -7.12 -6.48
CA TRP A 83 -1.77 -8.20 -6.80
C TRP A 83 -3.25 -7.84 -6.73
N GLY A 84 -3.60 -6.65 -6.22
CA GLY A 84 -4.97 -6.15 -6.23
C GLY A 84 -5.39 -5.56 -7.57
N TYR A 85 -6.68 -5.22 -7.71
CA TYR A 85 -7.22 -4.69 -8.96
C TYR A 85 -6.57 -3.34 -9.35
N GLY A 86 -6.09 -2.59 -8.35
CA GLY A 86 -5.45 -1.29 -8.53
C GLY A 86 -3.98 -1.37 -8.90
N GLY A 87 -3.33 -2.55 -8.89
CA GLY A 87 -2.01 -2.80 -9.46
C GLY A 87 -0.79 -2.08 -8.84
N ALA A 88 -0.97 -1.22 -7.84
CA ALA A 88 0.10 -0.41 -7.21
C ALA A 88 1.03 0.34 -8.20
N PRO A 89 0.50 1.11 -9.17
CA PRO A 89 1.28 1.75 -10.23
C PRO A 89 2.35 2.73 -9.73
N GLY A 90 2.22 3.25 -8.50
CA GLY A 90 3.19 4.17 -7.92
C GLY A 90 4.32 3.51 -7.13
N ASN A 91 4.22 2.22 -6.83
CA ASN A 91 5.23 1.54 -6.02
C ASN A 91 6.41 1.09 -6.91
N PRO A 92 7.65 1.50 -6.61
CA PRO A 92 8.81 1.20 -7.46
C PRO A 92 9.15 -0.29 -7.55
N PHE A 93 8.66 -1.13 -6.63
CA PHE A 93 8.94 -2.56 -6.57
C PHE A 93 7.80 -3.43 -7.13
N THR A 94 6.78 -2.83 -7.74
CA THR A 94 5.63 -3.56 -8.32
C THR A 94 6.06 -4.63 -9.33
N GLU A 95 6.91 -4.29 -10.29
CA GLU A 95 7.35 -5.26 -11.32
C GLU A 95 8.36 -6.28 -10.79
N ALA A 96 9.19 -5.89 -9.81
CA ALA A 96 10.09 -6.82 -9.14
C ALA A 96 9.30 -7.89 -8.39
N TRP A 97 8.22 -7.51 -7.69
CA TRP A 97 7.33 -8.44 -7.01
C TRP A 97 6.73 -9.46 -7.97
N TRP A 98 6.18 -9.00 -9.09
CA TRP A 98 5.63 -9.90 -10.12
C TRP A 98 6.69 -10.82 -10.71
N SER A 99 7.88 -10.30 -10.98
CA SER A 99 8.99 -11.07 -11.57
C SER A 99 9.44 -12.22 -10.65
N ILE A 100 9.48 -11.99 -9.33
CA ILE A 100 9.80 -13.05 -8.36
C ILE A 100 8.67 -14.07 -8.25
N LEU A 101 7.40 -13.64 -8.31
CA LEU A 101 6.25 -14.55 -8.28
C LEU A 101 6.31 -15.59 -9.41
N GLU A 102 6.74 -15.17 -10.61
CA GLU A 102 6.92 -16.04 -11.78
C GLU A 102 7.99 -17.14 -11.60
N LEU A 103 8.85 -17.02 -10.59
CA LEU A 103 9.85 -18.04 -10.24
C LEU A 103 9.36 -19.04 -9.19
N THR A 104 8.11 -18.92 -8.74
CA THR A 104 7.52 -19.77 -7.71
C THR A 104 6.47 -20.72 -8.28
N ALA A 105 5.83 -21.53 -7.42
CA ALA A 105 4.67 -22.35 -7.80
C ALA A 105 3.45 -21.53 -8.28
N TRP A 106 3.49 -20.20 -8.14
CA TRP A 106 2.46 -19.27 -8.61
C TRP A 106 2.77 -18.67 -9.98
N ALA A 107 3.74 -19.22 -10.73
CA ALA A 107 4.02 -18.80 -12.09
C ALA A 107 2.76 -18.80 -12.97
N GLY A 108 2.59 -17.75 -13.77
CA GLY A 108 1.41 -17.50 -14.59
C GLY A 108 0.21 -16.91 -13.83
N TYR A 109 0.24 -16.80 -12.50
CA TYR A 109 -0.89 -16.28 -11.72
C TYR A 109 -1.29 -14.86 -12.13
N ARG A 110 -0.32 -14.00 -12.49
CA ARG A 110 -0.58 -12.62 -12.92
C ARG A 110 -1.64 -12.55 -14.04
N ASN A 111 -1.59 -13.51 -14.96
CA ASN A 111 -2.42 -13.57 -16.15
C ASN A 111 -3.42 -14.72 -16.12
N SER A 112 -3.61 -15.38 -14.96
CA SER A 112 -4.54 -16.49 -14.85
C SER A 112 -5.99 -16.01 -14.95
N SER A 113 -6.85 -16.85 -15.50
CA SER A 113 -8.30 -16.59 -15.60
C SER A 113 -8.91 -16.27 -14.24
N GLU A 114 -8.53 -17.04 -13.22
CA GLU A 114 -9.06 -16.92 -11.86
C GLU A 114 -8.73 -15.56 -11.27
N ARG A 115 -7.49 -15.10 -11.44
CA ARG A 115 -7.09 -13.78 -10.98
C ARG A 115 -7.83 -12.69 -11.72
N LEU A 116 -7.89 -12.76 -13.05
CA LEU A 116 -8.53 -11.72 -13.87
C LEU A 116 -10.01 -11.56 -13.51
N ILE A 117 -10.74 -12.66 -13.35
CA ILE A 117 -12.13 -12.68 -12.88
C ILE A 117 -12.22 -12.02 -11.50
N ALA A 118 -11.38 -12.44 -10.54
CA ALA A 118 -11.39 -11.86 -9.19
C ALA A 118 -11.07 -10.35 -9.18
N MET A 119 -10.20 -9.88 -10.09
CA MET A 119 -9.90 -8.44 -10.20
C MET A 119 -11.06 -7.64 -10.78
N ASP A 120 -11.77 -8.20 -11.76
CA ASP A 120 -12.95 -7.57 -12.35
C ASP A 120 -14.12 -7.53 -11.35
N ASP A 121 -14.36 -8.61 -10.62
CA ASP A 121 -15.36 -8.64 -9.55
C ASP A 121 -15.06 -7.60 -8.46
N ALA A 122 -13.81 -7.55 -7.98
CA ALA A 122 -13.40 -6.58 -6.97
C ALA A 122 -13.51 -5.12 -7.46
N ARG A 123 -13.26 -4.88 -8.75
CA ARG A 123 -13.47 -3.55 -9.36
C ARG A 123 -14.96 -3.20 -9.41
N ALA A 124 -15.81 -4.15 -9.80
CA ALA A 124 -17.26 -3.96 -9.83
C ALA A 124 -17.83 -3.66 -8.43
N ASP A 125 -17.37 -4.38 -7.41
CA ASP A 125 -17.75 -4.16 -6.02
C ASP A 125 -17.33 -2.78 -5.53
N ALA A 126 -16.08 -2.36 -5.80
CA ALA A 126 -15.60 -1.03 -5.44
C ALA A 126 -16.41 0.08 -6.11
N MET A 127 -16.77 -0.10 -7.40
CA MET A 127 -17.59 0.85 -8.15
C MET A 127 -19.02 0.92 -7.60
N LYS A 128 -19.64 -0.22 -7.28
CA LYS A 128 -20.97 -0.27 -6.68
C LYS A 128 -20.99 0.46 -5.34
N ALA A 129 -20.09 0.10 -4.43
CA ALA A 129 -19.99 0.72 -3.11
C ALA A 129 -19.71 2.23 -3.21
N GLY A 130 -18.82 2.64 -4.12
CA GLY A 130 -18.52 4.04 -4.38
C GLY A 130 -19.72 4.83 -4.91
N CYS A 131 -20.48 4.26 -5.85
CA CYS A 131 -21.72 4.86 -6.36
C CYS A 131 -22.79 5.02 -5.27
N GLU A 132 -22.96 4.00 -4.43
CA GLU A 132 -23.89 4.05 -3.29
C GLU A 132 -23.47 5.11 -2.27
N ALA A 133 -22.19 5.19 -1.93
CA ALA A 133 -21.65 6.21 -1.04
C ALA A 133 -21.85 7.63 -1.61
N PHE A 134 -21.60 7.82 -2.91
CA PHE A 134 -21.87 9.10 -3.58
C PHE A 134 -23.36 9.47 -3.53
N LYS A 135 -24.25 8.56 -3.91
CA LYS A 135 -25.71 8.77 -3.86
C LYS A 135 -26.17 9.15 -2.45
N LYS A 136 -25.64 8.49 -1.42
CA LYS A 136 -25.94 8.82 -0.02
C LYS A 136 -25.45 10.22 0.35
N ALA A 137 -24.25 10.61 -0.09
CA ALA A 137 -23.68 11.92 0.21
C ALA A 137 -24.42 13.08 -0.48
N VAL A 138 -24.86 12.90 -1.73
CA VAL A 138 -25.56 13.94 -2.51
C VAL A 138 -27.08 13.90 -2.37
N GLY A 139 -27.64 12.74 -2.03
CA GLY A 139 -29.08 12.47 -2.00
C GLY A 139 -29.70 12.43 -0.60
N ALA A 140 -28.96 12.81 0.45
CA ALA A 140 -29.56 12.95 1.77
C ALA A 140 -30.52 14.15 1.79
N GLU A 141 -31.83 13.84 1.82
CA GLU A 141 -32.79 14.56 2.65
C GLU A 141 -32.17 14.78 4.04
N LYS A 142 -32.21 16.03 4.51
CA LYS A 142 -31.93 16.37 5.91
C LYS A 142 -33.00 15.81 6.82
#